data_AF-A0A7V2AKE0-F1
#
_entry.id   AF-A0A7V2AKE0-F1
#
_cell.length_a   1.000
_cell.length_b   1.000
_cell.length_c   1.000
_cell.angle_alpha   90.00
_cell.angle_beta   90.00
_cell.angle_gamma   90.00
#
_symmetry.space_group_name_H-M   'P 1'
#
loop_
_entity.id
_entity.type
_entity.pdbx_description
1 polymer ?
#
loop_
_entity_poly.entity_id
_entity_poly.type
_entity_poly.pdbx_seq_one_letter_code
_entity_poly.pdbx_strand_id
1 'polypeptide(L)'
;MKILFITSTRVGDSILSTGLLDHLINTHPGAEISVACGPVAASLFGSVPGLKRIIVLDKMAFSLHWLRLWALSIGHLWDVVVDLRRSPMYYALMSRKRVQLGRGKQGLHRVRQLAQVLGMGDNPPAPRLWLTPPLQQRARQLIPGSLPVLAIGPTANWRAKTWRSEYFGDLIDRLTGPGGILPGARVAIFGRDDERPSVLRLIEAIPPDRRIDLVGHLDLMEAYSCLHRCQLFIGNDSGLMHLAAATGIPTLGLFGPTPKELYAPWGDRCRVVSTTVPFAEIFPKDFDHVASDSLMDSLSVDAVETAARQLWDAREQAA
;
A
#
# COMPACT_ATOMS: atom_id res chain seq x y z
N MET A 1 7.56 1.20 -28.30
CA MET A 1 8.74 1.19 -27.41
C MET A 1 8.58 0.05 -26.40
N LYS A 2 9.57 -0.80 -26.17
CA LYS A 2 9.51 -1.94 -25.24
C LYS A 2 10.16 -1.60 -23.91
N ILE A 3 9.39 -1.63 -22.82
CA ILE A 3 9.86 -1.34 -21.46
C ILE A 3 9.79 -2.61 -20.60
N LEU A 4 10.89 -2.94 -19.93
CA LEU A 4 10.92 -3.92 -18.85
C LEU A 4 11.03 -3.20 -17.50
N PHE A 5 10.02 -3.36 -16.65
CA PHE A 5 9.98 -2.77 -15.31
C PHE A 5 10.10 -3.88 -14.25
N ILE A 6 11.26 -3.95 -13.58
CA ILE A 6 11.57 -4.96 -12.56
C ILE A 6 11.39 -4.34 -11.18
N THR A 7 10.43 -4.83 -10.41
CA THR A 7 9.98 -4.21 -9.14
C THR A 7 10.02 -5.19 -7.96
N SER A 8 9.65 -4.70 -6.78
CA SER A 8 9.72 -5.44 -5.52
C SER A 8 8.83 -6.69 -5.51
N THR A 9 9.12 -7.56 -4.55
CA THR A 9 8.27 -8.71 -4.21
C THR A 9 7.28 -8.38 -3.10
N ARG A 10 7.54 -7.33 -2.33
CA ARG A 10 6.66 -6.85 -1.25
C ARG A 10 5.57 -5.97 -1.85
N VAL A 11 4.34 -6.14 -1.38
CA VAL A 11 3.16 -5.39 -1.84
C VAL A 11 3.36 -3.88 -1.66
N GLY A 12 3.74 -3.42 -0.47
CA GLY A 12 3.96 -1.99 -0.19
C GLY A 12 4.97 -1.33 -1.13
N ASP A 13 6.18 -1.89 -1.25
CA ASP A 13 7.19 -1.37 -2.20
C ASP A 13 6.72 -1.40 -3.66
N SER A 14 5.91 -2.40 -4.03
CA SER A 14 5.38 -2.52 -5.39
C SER A 14 4.33 -1.45 -5.70
N ILE A 15 3.49 -1.11 -4.71
CA ILE A 15 2.56 0.03 -4.80
C ILE A 15 3.36 1.33 -4.89
N LEU A 16 4.34 1.54 -4.02
CA LEU A 16 5.12 2.78 -3.98
C LEU A 16 5.93 3.03 -5.26
N SER A 17 6.24 1.98 -6.03
CA SER A 17 6.95 2.14 -7.31
C SER A 17 6.03 2.40 -8.51
N THR A 18 4.71 2.25 -8.39
CA THR A 18 3.81 2.41 -9.54
C THR A 18 3.74 3.84 -10.06
N GLY A 19 4.04 4.84 -9.24
CA GLY A 19 4.17 6.23 -9.72
C GLY A 19 5.27 6.38 -10.77
N LEU A 20 6.40 5.67 -10.63
CA LEU A 20 7.44 5.65 -11.67
C LEU A 20 6.94 4.98 -12.94
N LEU A 21 6.18 3.89 -12.80
CA LEU A 21 5.62 3.18 -13.95
C LEU A 21 4.60 4.06 -14.69
N ASP A 22 3.72 4.75 -13.98
CA ASP A 22 2.76 5.71 -14.56
C ASP A 22 3.49 6.84 -15.30
N HIS A 23 4.56 7.38 -14.72
CA HIS A 23 5.38 8.38 -15.40
C HIS A 23 5.97 7.86 -16.72
N LEU A 24 6.49 6.62 -16.75
CA LEU A 24 7.03 6.01 -17.98
C LEU A 24 5.96 5.79 -19.05
N ILE A 25 4.74 5.43 -18.63
CA ILE A 25 3.60 5.23 -19.54
C ILE A 25 3.18 6.58 -20.15
N ASN A 26 3.10 7.63 -19.33
CA ASN A 26 2.67 8.96 -19.79
C ASN A 26 3.72 9.65 -20.66
N THR A 27 5.01 9.44 -20.38
CA THR A 27 6.12 9.99 -21.18
C THR A 27 6.35 9.23 -22.48
N HIS A 28 5.87 8.00 -22.58
CA HIS A 28 6.00 7.17 -23.77
C HIS A 28 4.66 6.52 -24.17
N PRO A 29 3.70 7.30 -24.69
CA PRO A 29 2.41 6.78 -25.14
C PRO A 29 2.56 5.64 -26.15
N GLY A 30 1.79 4.56 -25.98
CA GLY A 30 1.87 3.37 -26.82
C GLY A 30 3.06 2.45 -26.53
N ALA A 31 3.79 2.68 -25.43
CA ALA A 31 4.81 1.73 -24.99
C ALA A 31 4.22 0.36 -24.64
N GLU A 32 4.96 -0.69 -24.99
CA GLU A 32 4.71 -2.07 -24.62
C GLU A 32 5.40 -2.35 -23.28
N ILE A 33 4.59 -2.59 -22.25
CA ILE A 33 5.07 -2.71 -20.87
C ILE A 33 5.15 -4.19 -20.47
N SER A 34 6.31 -4.63 -20.02
CA SER A 34 6.50 -5.90 -19.32
C SER A 34 6.88 -5.61 -17.87
N VAL A 35 6.17 -6.20 -16.92
CA VAL A 35 6.47 -6.05 -15.49
C VAL A 35 7.02 -7.35 -14.94
N ALA A 36 8.13 -7.30 -14.21
CA ALA A 36 8.66 -8.44 -13.46
C ALA A 36 8.56 -8.15 -11.96
N CYS A 37 7.81 -8.97 -11.23
CA CYS A 37 7.47 -8.73 -9.82
C CYS A 37 7.28 -10.04 -9.05
N GLY A 38 7.16 -9.95 -7.72
CA GLY A 38 6.80 -11.12 -6.90
C GLY A 38 5.33 -11.54 -7.10
N PRO A 39 4.98 -12.79 -6.74
CA PRO A 39 3.64 -13.34 -6.93
C PRO A 39 2.55 -12.53 -6.21
N VAL A 40 2.81 -12.10 -4.97
CA VAL A 40 1.84 -11.35 -4.15
C VAL A 40 1.49 -9.99 -4.77
N ALA A 41 2.40 -9.37 -5.53
CA ALA A 41 2.20 -8.06 -6.13
C ALA A 41 1.71 -8.15 -7.59
N ALA A 42 1.61 -9.34 -8.19
CA ALA A 42 1.36 -9.49 -9.62
C ALA A 42 0.03 -8.88 -10.07
N SER A 43 -1.04 -9.05 -9.30
CA SER A 43 -2.36 -8.53 -9.63
C SER A 43 -2.41 -6.99 -9.72
N LEU A 44 -1.54 -6.29 -8.97
CA LEU A 44 -1.44 -4.82 -9.01
C LEU A 44 -1.13 -4.29 -10.42
N PHE A 45 -0.44 -5.10 -11.23
CA PHE A 45 -0.01 -4.71 -12.56
C PHE A 45 -0.95 -5.19 -13.67
N GLY A 46 -2.00 -5.95 -13.34
CA GLY A 46 -2.90 -6.59 -14.31
C GLY A 46 -3.65 -5.61 -15.23
N SER A 47 -3.80 -4.36 -14.81
CA SER A 47 -4.53 -3.32 -15.55
C SER A 47 -3.63 -2.20 -16.08
N VAL A 48 -2.30 -2.40 -16.08
CA VAL A 48 -1.33 -1.43 -16.60
C VAL A 48 -1.61 -1.11 -18.08
N PRO A 49 -1.73 0.17 -18.47
CA PRO A 49 -1.83 0.56 -19.86
C PRO A 49 -0.64 0.05 -20.68
N GLY A 50 -0.91 -0.57 -21.83
CA GLY A 50 0.14 -1.12 -22.70
C GLY A 50 0.78 -2.41 -22.17
N LEU A 51 0.22 -3.04 -21.12
CA LEU A 51 0.72 -4.30 -20.58
C LEU A 51 0.77 -5.40 -21.66
N LYS A 52 1.95 -5.97 -21.86
CA LYS A 52 2.17 -7.17 -22.68
C LYS A 52 2.27 -8.43 -21.85
N ARG A 53 2.92 -8.35 -20.69
CA ARG A 53 3.13 -9.51 -19.82
C ARG A 53 3.50 -9.12 -18.40
N ILE A 54 3.09 -9.97 -17.47
CA ILE A 54 3.59 -9.99 -16.10
C ILE A 54 4.46 -11.23 -15.94
N ILE A 55 5.71 -11.04 -15.54
CA ILE A 55 6.68 -12.10 -15.27
C ILE A 55 6.73 -12.27 -13.76
N VAL A 56 6.05 -13.29 -13.26
CA VAL A 56 6.03 -13.60 -11.83
C VAL A 56 7.34 -14.28 -11.43
N LEU A 57 8.01 -13.71 -10.43
CA LEU A 57 9.29 -14.16 -9.89
C LEU A 57 9.11 -14.79 -8.51
N ASP A 58 8.92 -16.10 -8.50
CA ASP A 58 9.00 -16.89 -7.27
C ASP A 58 10.45 -17.02 -6.81
N LYS A 59 10.71 -16.93 -5.51
CA LYS A 59 12.06 -17.11 -4.99
C LYS A 59 12.50 -18.56 -5.20
N MET A 60 13.44 -18.77 -6.11
CA MET A 60 14.05 -20.07 -6.37
C MET A 60 15.37 -20.26 -5.62
N ALA A 61 15.73 -21.52 -5.35
CA ALA A 61 17.04 -21.91 -4.84
C ALA A 61 18.17 -21.37 -5.73
N PHE A 62 19.32 -21.06 -5.13
CA PHE A 62 20.50 -20.51 -5.82
C PHE A 62 20.22 -19.24 -6.64
N SER A 63 19.15 -18.51 -6.31
CA SER A 63 18.68 -17.34 -7.05
C SER A 63 18.39 -17.59 -8.55
N LEU A 64 18.02 -18.83 -8.92
CA LEU A 64 17.71 -19.21 -10.29
C LEU A 64 16.51 -18.45 -10.90
N HIS A 65 15.72 -17.76 -10.09
CA HIS A 65 14.66 -16.87 -10.55
C HIS A 65 15.18 -15.72 -11.42
N TRP A 66 16.45 -15.29 -11.25
CA TRP A 66 17.09 -14.35 -12.16
C TRP A 66 17.44 -14.97 -13.50
N LEU A 67 17.88 -16.23 -13.52
CA LEU A 67 18.10 -16.98 -14.76
C LEU A 67 16.78 -17.18 -15.50
N ARG A 68 15.70 -17.49 -14.79
CA ARG A 68 14.35 -17.56 -15.35
C ARG A 68 13.92 -16.22 -15.95
N LEU A 69 14.11 -15.11 -15.22
CA LEU A 69 13.80 -13.77 -15.74
C LEU A 69 14.60 -13.46 -17.01
N TRP A 70 15.89 -13.80 -17.03
CA TRP A 70 16.75 -13.64 -18.20
C TRP A 70 16.24 -14.45 -19.39
N ALA A 71 15.98 -15.75 -19.19
CA ALA A 71 15.50 -16.64 -20.25
C ALA A 71 14.13 -16.19 -20.80
N LEU A 72 13.26 -15.64 -19.95
CA LEU A 72 11.99 -15.07 -20.38
C LEU A 72 12.16 -13.71 -21.07
N SER A 73 13.27 -13.00 -20.87
CA SER A 73 13.46 -11.62 -21.35
C SER A 73 14.51 -11.48 -22.46
N ILE A 74 15.26 -12.53 -22.76
CA ILE A 74 16.16 -12.61 -23.91
C ILE A 74 15.36 -12.73 -25.21
N GLY A 75 15.98 -12.38 -26.35
CA GLY A 75 15.32 -12.32 -27.66
C GLY A 75 14.57 -11.01 -27.91
N HIS A 76 14.60 -10.08 -26.95
CA HIS A 76 14.07 -8.73 -27.11
C HIS A 76 15.21 -7.70 -27.02
N LEU A 77 15.24 -6.75 -27.96
CA LEU A 77 15.96 -5.51 -27.77
C LEU A 77 15.06 -4.56 -26.99
N TRP A 78 15.35 -4.38 -25.69
CA TRP A 78 14.57 -3.49 -24.83
C TRP A 78 14.94 -2.03 -25.12
N ASP A 79 13.95 -1.16 -25.23
CA ASP A 79 14.23 0.27 -25.35
C ASP A 79 14.61 0.84 -23.97
N VAL A 80 13.89 0.42 -22.92
CA VAL A 80 14.16 0.84 -21.53
C VAL A 80 14.06 -0.36 -20.58
N VAL A 81 15.08 -0.55 -19.74
CA VAL A 81 15.03 -1.46 -18.59
C VAL A 81 15.11 -0.64 -17.30
N VAL A 82 14.11 -0.75 -16.45
CA VAL A 82 14.07 -0.14 -15.12
C VAL A 82 14.19 -1.24 -14.08
N ASP A 83 15.29 -1.24 -13.31
CA ASP A 83 15.57 -2.27 -12.32
C ASP A 83 15.59 -1.71 -10.89
N LEU A 84 14.48 -1.87 -10.17
CA LEU A 84 14.34 -1.45 -8.79
C LEU A 84 14.87 -2.48 -7.79
N ARG A 85 15.30 -3.64 -8.28
CA ARG A 85 15.70 -4.82 -7.50
C ARG A 85 17.20 -5.02 -7.41
N ARG A 86 17.95 -4.23 -8.18
CA ARG A 86 19.40 -4.38 -8.36
C ARG A 86 19.78 -5.77 -8.86
N SER A 87 19.01 -6.28 -9.80
CA SER A 87 19.16 -7.63 -10.34
C SER A 87 20.32 -7.74 -11.34
N PRO A 88 20.78 -8.97 -11.64
CA PRO A 88 21.74 -9.20 -12.72
C PRO A 88 21.23 -8.76 -14.11
N MET A 89 19.91 -8.57 -14.29
CA MET A 89 19.32 -8.22 -15.59
C MET A 89 19.81 -6.88 -16.12
N TYR A 90 20.18 -5.97 -15.21
CA TYR A 90 20.79 -4.70 -15.58
C TYR A 90 22.02 -4.86 -16.47
N TYR A 91 22.81 -5.93 -16.29
CA TYR A 91 23.99 -6.21 -17.11
C TYR A 91 23.69 -7.21 -18.23
N ALA A 92 22.83 -8.20 -17.97
CA ALA A 92 22.63 -9.34 -18.86
C ALA A 92 21.65 -9.12 -20.03
N LEU A 93 20.79 -8.10 -19.98
CA LEU A 93 19.81 -7.84 -21.05
C LEU A 93 20.30 -6.78 -22.03
N MET A 94 20.07 -7.04 -23.33
CA MET A 94 20.28 -6.05 -24.38
C MET A 94 19.24 -4.93 -24.24
N SER A 95 19.71 -3.70 -24.04
CA SER A 95 18.85 -2.54 -23.89
C SER A 95 19.52 -1.26 -24.38
N ARG A 96 18.71 -0.35 -24.96
CA ARG A 96 19.15 0.98 -25.40
C ARG A 96 19.38 1.92 -24.22
N LYS A 97 18.46 1.89 -23.25
CA LYS A 97 18.57 2.61 -21.97
C LYS A 97 18.32 1.65 -20.81
N ARG A 98 19.11 1.79 -19.76
CA ARG A 98 18.94 1.05 -18.51
C ARG A 98 19.14 1.97 -17.32
N VAL A 99 18.31 1.79 -16.31
CA VAL A 99 18.36 2.53 -15.05
C VAL A 99 18.13 1.54 -13.92
N GLN A 100 18.82 1.74 -12.80
CA GLN A 100 18.75 0.85 -11.64
C GLN A 100 18.72 1.67 -10.35
N LEU A 101 18.07 1.13 -9.32
CA LEU A 101 18.10 1.70 -7.97
C LEU A 101 19.54 1.80 -7.45
N GLY A 102 19.97 3.04 -7.17
CA GLY A 102 21.28 3.33 -6.59
C GLY A 102 21.40 2.86 -5.13
N ARG A 103 22.58 3.07 -4.53
CA ARG A 103 22.74 2.97 -3.07
C ARG A 103 21.99 4.17 -2.46
N GLY A 104 20.80 3.93 -1.91
CA GLY A 104 19.92 5.00 -1.43
C GLY A 104 20.56 5.85 -0.34
N LYS A 105 20.25 7.15 -0.31
CA LYS A 105 20.60 8.01 0.83
C LYS A 105 19.78 7.56 2.04
N GLN A 106 20.45 7.40 3.17
CA GLN A 106 19.82 7.10 4.47
C GLN A 106 18.74 8.15 4.78
N GLY A 107 17.63 7.73 5.40
CA GLY A 107 16.57 8.64 5.87
C GLY A 107 15.63 9.22 4.82
N LEU A 108 15.78 8.91 3.53
CA LEU A 108 14.83 9.35 2.50
C LEU A 108 13.59 8.46 2.45
N HIS A 109 12.42 9.07 2.24
CA HIS A 109 11.18 8.35 1.96
C HIS A 109 11.31 7.41 0.77
N ARG A 110 10.70 6.22 0.84
CA ARG A 110 10.85 5.16 -0.16
C ARG A 110 10.46 5.60 -1.57
N VAL A 111 9.37 6.34 -1.73
CA VAL A 111 8.94 6.91 -3.03
C VAL A 111 10.00 7.82 -3.64
N ARG A 112 10.65 8.69 -2.84
CA ARG A 112 11.75 9.55 -3.30
C ARG A 112 12.97 8.72 -3.71
N GLN A 113 13.34 7.71 -2.93
CA GLN A 113 14.44 6.81 -3.28
C GLN A 113 14.19 6.10 -4.62
N LEU A 114 12.97 5.61 -4.85
CA LEU A 114 12.60 4.97 -6.10
C LEU A 114 12.68 5.97 -7.25
N ALA A 115 12.13 7.17 -7.10
CA ALA A 115 12.09 8.20 -8.13
C ALA A 115 13.48 8.71 -8.58
N GLN A 116 14.50 8.59 -7.71
CA GLN A 116 15.90 8.90 -8.08
C GLN A 116 16.41 8.06 -9.27
N VAL A 117 15.85 6.87 -9.51
CA VAL A 117 16.19 6.02 -10.67
C VAL A 117 15.98 6.74 -12.00
N LEU A 118 15.04 7.68 -12.05
CA LEU A 118 14.73 8.49 -13.22
C LEU A 118 15.10 9.97 -13.02
N GLY A 119 15.88 10.30 -11.99
CA GLY A 119 16.25 11.69 -11.68
C GLY A 119 15.12 12.53 -11.08
N MET A 120 14.06 11.91 -10.57
CA MET A 120 12.86 12.60 -10.05
C MET A 120 12.77 12.59 -8.51
N GLY A 121 13.91 12.53 -7.80
CA GLY A 121 13.91 12.41 -6.33
C GLY A 121 13.28 13.60 -5.59
N ASP A 122 13.38 14.80 -6.18
CA ASP A 122 12.89 16.04 -5.58
C ASP A 122 11.38 16.24 -5.80
N ASN A 123 10.89 15.82 -6.97
CA ASN A 123 9.47 15.82 -7.33
C ASN A 123 9.03 14.43 -7.84
N PRO A 124 8.88 13.45 -6.93
CA PRO A 124 8.58 12.09 -7.33
C PRO A 124 7.11 11.95 -7.75
N PRO A 125 6.80 11.15 -8.79
CA PRO A 125 5.42 10.87 -9.17
C PRO A 125 4.71 10.08 -8.07
N ALA A 126 3.47 10.47 -7.76
CA ALA A 126 2.66 9.78 -6.76
C ALA A 126 2.30 8.35 -7.20
N PRO A 127 2.26 7.38 -6.27
CA PRO A 127 1.76 6.03 -6.55
C PRO A 127 0.36 6.04 -7.17
N ARG A 128 0.16 5.24 -8.21
CA ARG A 128 -1.10 5.12 -8.94
C ARG A 128 -1.33 3.69 -9.40
N LEU A 129 -2.57 3.21 -9.33
CA LEU A 129 -2.98 1.95 -9.93
C LEU A 129 -4.15 2.22 -10.89
N TRP A 130 -4.37 1.28 -11.81
CA TRP A 130 -5.33 1.45 -12.90
C TRP A 130 -6.54 0.54 -12.66
N LEU A 131 -7.73 1.13 -12.61
CA LEU A 131 -8.98 0.39 -12.45
C LEU A 131 -9.61 0.08 -13.81
N THR A 132 -10.23 -1.08 -13.90
CA THR A 132 -11.09 -1.47 -15.03
C THR A 132 -12.56 -1.30 -14.67
N PRO A 133 -13.46 -1.15 -15.66
CA PRO A 133 -14.90 -1.08 -15.40
C PRO A 133 -15.46 -2.26 -14.58
N PRO A 134 -15.04 -3.53 -14.80
CA PRO A 134 -15.46 -4.65 -13.96
C PRO A 134 -15.06 -4.50 -12.48
N LEU A 135 -13.84 -4.05 -12.18
CA LEU A 135 -13.40 -3.79 -10.80
C LEU A 135 -14.23 -2.68 -10.15
N GLN A 136 -14.55 -1.63 -10.90
CA GLN A 136 -15.41 -0.54 -10.41
C GLN A 136 -16.84 -1.01 -10.14
N GLN A 137 -17.39 -1.85 -11.02
CA GLN A 137 -18.72 -2.43 -10.84
C GLN A 137 -18.77 -3.36 -9.62
N ARG A 138 -17.75 -4.21 -9.44
CA ARG A 138 -17.63 -5.07 -8.26
C ARG A 138 -17.58 -4.28 -6.97
N ALA A 139 -16.78 -3.21 -6.92
CA ALA A 139 -16.73 -2.33 -5.75
C ALA A 139 -18.07 -1.62 -5.48
N ARG A 140 -18.85 -1.26 -6.50
CA ARG A 140 -20.21 -0.71 -6.31
C ARG A 140 -21.18 -1.73 -5.70
N GLN A 141 -21.04 -3.01 -6.01
CA GLN A 141 -21.86 -4.06 -5.40
C GLN A 141 -21.51 -4.26 -3.92
N LEU A 142 -20.21 -4.24 -3.60
CA LEU A 142 -19.71 -4.42 -2.23
C LEU A 142 -19.96 -3.18 -1.36
N ILE A 143 -19.85 -1.99 -1.96
CA ILE A 143 -20.04 -0.70 -1.30
C ILE A 143 -21.04 0.14 -2.14
N PRO A 144 -22.36 0.02 -1.91
CA PRO A 144 -23.38 0.68 -2.76
C PRO A 144 -23.32 2.22 -2.76
N GLY A 145 -22.78 2.83 -1.71
CA GLY A 145 -22.59 4.29 -1.61
C GLY A 145 -23.82 5.06 -1.11
N SER A 146 -24.79 4.39 -0.48
CA SER A 146 -25.96 5.02 0.17
C SER A 146 -25.61 5.75 1.46
N LEU A 147 -24.51 5.38 2.11
CA LEU A 147 -23.98 5.99 3.32
C LEU A 147 -22.46 6.16 3.18
N PRO A 148 -21.85 7.14 3.87
CA PRO A 148 -20.40 7.22 4.00
C PRO A 148 -19.83 5.91 4.57
N VAL A 149 -18.59 5.61 4.23
CA VAL A 149 -17.85 4.42 4.64
C VAL A 149 -16.49 4.82 5.21
N LEU A 150 -16.27 4.42 6.45
CA LEU A 150 -14.96 4.41 7.12
C LEU A 150 -14.27 3.09 6.79
N ALA A 151 -13.10 3.14 6.15
CA ALA A 151 -12.27 1.97 5.88
C ALA A 151 -11.28 1.74 7.02
N ILE A 152 -11.25 0.51 7.52
CA ILE A 152 -10.35 0.08 8.59
C ILE A 152 -9.40 -0.99 8.06
N GLY A 153 -8.10 -0.74 8.20
CA GLY A 153 -7.02 -1.69 7.94
C GLY A 153 -6.36 -2.12 9.26
N PRO A 154 -6.97 -3.03 10.02
CA PRO A 154 -6.60 -3.30 11.41
C PRO A 154 -5.43 -4.27 11.55
N THR A 155 -4.81 -4.72 10.46
CA THR A 155 -3.74 -5.72 10.45
C THR A 155 -2.44 -5.16 9.90
N ALA A 156 -1.33 -5.80 10.25
CA ALA A 156 0.01 -5.51 9.75
C ALA A 156 0.78 -6.82 9.55
N ASN A 157 1.93 -6.74 8.89
CA ASN A 157 2.72 -7.92 8.60
C ASN A 157 3.31 -8.60 9.86
N TRP A 158 3.47 -7.87 10.98
CA TRP A 158 3.91 -8.39 12.28
C TRP A 158 3.03 -7.83 13.39
N ARG A 159 2.74 -8.65 14.41
CA ARG A 159 1.87 -8.31 15.55
C ARG A 159 2.33 -7.05 16.30
N ALA A 160 3.63 -6.83 16.41
CA ALA A 160 4.22 -5.64 17.03
C ALA A 160 3.79 -4.31 16.37
N LYS A 161 3.32 -4.34 15.12
CA LYS A 161 2.85 -3.19 14.34
C LYS A 161 1.33 -3.09 14.27
N THR A 162 0.62 -3.84 15.09
CA THR A 162 -0.84 -3.90 15.04
C THR A 162 -1.42 -3.15 16.24
N TRP A 163 -2.16 -2.07 15.98
CA TRP A 163 -2.93 -1.39 17.01
C TRP A 163 -4.07 -2.27 17.53
N ARG A 164 -4.37 -2.19 18.83
CA ARG A 164 -5.29 -3.14 19.48
C ARG A 164 -6.71 -3.05 18.91
N SER A 165 -7.36 -4.20 18.75
CA SER A 165 -8.74 -4.30 18.24
C SER A 165 -9.73 -3.51 19.10
N GLU A 166 -9.52 -3.48 20.41
CA GLU A 166 -10.34 -2.71 21.36
C GLU A 166 -10.22 -1.20 21.09
N TYR A 167 -9.01 -0.72 20.76
CA TYR A 167 -8.78 0.68 20.42
C TYR A 167 -9.37 1.06 19.06
N PHE A 168 -9.32 0.16 18.08
CA PHE A 168 -10.07 0.34 16.83
C PHE A 168 -11.57 0.42 17.07
N GLY A 169 -12.13 -0.42 17.94
CA GLY A 169 -13.54 -0.40 18.31
C GLY A 169 -13.97 0.96 18.88
N ASP A 170 -13.26 1.43 19.92
CA ASP A 170 -13.52 2.75 20.53
C ASP A 170 -13.41 3.88 19.49
N LEU A 171 -12.35 3.89 18.68
CA LEU A 171 -12.18 4.89 17.63
C LEU A 171 -13.34 4.88 16.62
N ILE A 172 -13.77 3.71 16.16
CA ILE A 172 -14.88 3.57 15.22
C ILE A 172 -16.14 4.21 15.80
N ASP A 173 -16.47 3.91 17.04
CA ASP A 173 -17.67 4.46 17.70
C ASP A 173 -17.60 5.98 17.81
N ARG A 174 -16.44 6.54 18.17
CA ARG A 174 -16.25 7.99 18.26
C ARG A 174 -16.35 8.71 16.92
N LEU A 175 -15.71 8.15 15.88
CA LEU A 175 -15.70 8.79 14.56
C LEU A 175 -17.04 8.69 13.84
N THR A 176 -17.84 7.67 14.15
CA THR A 176 -19.10 7.39 13.45
C THR A 176 -20.36 7.65 14.26
N GLY A 177 -20.23 7.96 15.55
CA GLY A 177 -21.33 8.41 16.40
C GLY A 177 -21.82 9.82 16.07
N PRO A 178 -22.86 10.33 16.78
CA PRO A 178 -23.51 11.60 16.47
C PRO A 178 -22.61 12.84 16.45
N GLY A 179 -21.52 12.85 17.23
CA GLY A 179 -20.51 13.93 17.26
C GLY A 179 -19.22 13.62 16.50
N GLY A 180 -19.22 12.51 15.76
CA GLY A 180 -18.09 12.07 14.95
C GLY A 180 -17.96 12.87 13.65
N ILE A 181 -16.83 12.69 12.96
CA ILE A 181 -16.59 13.26 11.62
C ILE A 181 -17.35 12.53 10.51
N LEU A 182 -17.86 11.33 10.80
CA LEU A 182 -18.53 10.43 9.88
C LEU A 182 -19.83 9.88 10.49
N PRO A 183 -20.75 10.74 10.97
CA PRO A 183 -21.93 10.29 11.71
C PRO A 183 -22.80 9.35 10.87
N GLY A 184 -23.11 8.18 11.42
CA GLY A 184 -23.91 7.14 10.76
C GLY A 184 -23.19 6.39 9.64
N ALA A 185 -21.88 6.58 9.46
CA ALA A 185 -21.12 5.86 8.45
C ALA A 185 -21.12 4.35 8.70
N ARG A 186 -21.10 3.59 7.59
CA ARG A 186 -20.78 2.16 7.58
C ARG A 186 -19.27 1.97 7.78
N VAL A 187 -18.88 0.79 8.25
CA VAL A 187 -17.50 0.46 8.53
C VAL A 187 -17.07 -0.72 7.66
N ALA A 188 -16.14 -0.47 6.75
CA ALA A 188 -15.55 -1.49 5.90
C ALA A 188 -14.25 -2.00 6.50
N ILE A 189 -14.17 -3.29 6.78
CA ILE A 189 -13.01 -3.93 7.41
C ILE A 189 -12.29 -4.73 6.35
N PHE A 190 -11.03 -4.42 6.15
CA PHE A 190 -10.18 -5.05 5.14
C PHE A 190 -9.14 -5.92 5.81
N GLY A 191 -8.74 -6.99 5.12
CA GLY A 191 -7.71 -7.91 5.59
C GLY A 191 -7.68 -9.15 4.71
N ARG A 192 -6.63 -9.94 4.87
CA ARG A 192 -6.54 -11.25 4.23
C ARG A 192 -7.31 -12.30 5.03
N ASP A 193 -7.59 -13.43 4.41
CA ASP A 193 -8.29 -14.54 5.05
C ASP A 193 -7.52 -15.07 6.27
N ASP A 194 -6.19 -15.20 6.16
CA ASP A 194 -5.30 -15.62 7.25
C ASP A 194 -5.25 -14.63 8.43
N GLU A 195 -5.71 -13.39 8.22
CA GLU A 195 -5.76 -12.36 9.25
C GLU A 195 -7.09 -12.36 10.03
N ARG A 196 -8.14 -13.02 9.51
CA ARG A 196 -9.48 -13.05 10.12
C ARG A 196 -9.49 -13.42 11.60
N PRO A 197 -8.75 -14.43 12.09
CA PRO A 197 -8.74 -14.77 13.52
C PRO A 197 -8.31 -13.61 14.42
N SER A 198 -7.42 -12.73 13.94
CA SER A 198 -6.90 -11.60 14.72
C SER A 198 -7.88 -10.43 14.83
N VAL A 199 -8.82 -10.31 13.89
CA VAL A 199 -9.76 -9.19 13.77
C VAL A 199 -11.20 -9.57 14.05
N LEU A 200 -11.49 -10.85 14.28
CA LEU A 200 -12.85 -11.36 14.49
C LEU A 200 -13.61 -10.59 15.58
N ARG A 201 -12.96 -10.33 16.72
CA ARG A 201 -13.55 -9.55 17.82
C ARG A 201 -13.93 -8.12 17.39
N LEU A 202 -13.10 -7.47 16.57
CA LEU A 202 -13.40 -6.15 16.02
C LEU A 202 -14.59 -6.22 15.03
N ILE A 203 -14.59 -7.22 14.14
CA ILE A 203 -15.69 -7.47 13.20
C ILE A 203 -17.00 -7.62 13.98
N GLU A 204 -17.03 -8.48 15.01
CA GLU A 204 -18.22 -8.79 15.80
C GLU A 204 -18.72 -7.61 16.64
N ALA A 205 -17.81 -6.73 17.09
CA ALA A 205 -18.17 -5.52 17.82
C ALA A 205 -18.96 -4.50 16.97
N ILE A 206 -18.83 -4.54 15.64
CA ILE A 206 -19.54 -3.61 14.75
C ILE A 206 -20.92 -4.18 14.39
N PRO A 207 -22.02 -3.43 14.61
CA PRO A 207 -23.38 -3.89 14.28
C PRO A 207 -23.53 -4.36 12.82
N PRO A 208 -24.24 -5.47 12.54
CA PRO A 208 -24.34 -6.06 11.20
C PRO A 208 -24.86 -5.11 10.10
N ASP A 209 -25.78 -4.21 10.45
CA ASP A 209 -26.37 -3.20 9.55
C ASP A 209 -25.36 -2.10 9.16
N ARG A 210 -24.37 -1.85 10.02
CA ARG A 210 -23.29 -0.88 9.81
C ARG A 210 -22.02 -1.52 9.22
N ARG A 211 -21.85 -2.83 9.37
CA ARG A 211 -20.65 -3.56 8.97
C ARG A 211 -20.60 -3.84 7.48
N ILE A 212 -19.41 -3.76 6.90
CA ILE A 212 -19.05 -4.27 5.57
C ILE A 212 -17.80 -5.13 5.79
N ASP A 213 -17.99 -6.44 5.98
CA ASP A 213 -16.87 -7.37 6.18
C ASP A 213 -16.28 -7.76 4.81
N LEU A 214 -15.04 -7.32 4.56
CA LEU A 214 -14.30 -7.60 3.33
C LEU A 214 -13.08 -8.49 3.58
N VAL A 215 -12.90 -8.98 4.81
CA VAL A 215 -11.72 -9.76 5.21
C VAL A 215 -11.72 -11.12 4.53
N GLY A 216 -10.69 -11.41 3.74
CA GLY A 216 -10.57 -12.66 2.98
C GLY A 216 -11.47 -12.76 1.74
N HIS A 217 -12.20 -11.69 1.39
CA HIS A 217 -13.16 -11.70 0.28
C HIS A 217 -12.69 -10.96 -0.97
N LEU A 218 -11.51 -10.33 -0.92
CA LEU A 218 -11.00 -9.46 -1.99
C LEU A 218 -9.58 -9.81 -2.39
N ASP A 219 -9.30 -9.68 -3.69
CA ASP A 219 -7.93 -9.48 -4.15
C ASP A 219 -7.44 -8.03 -3.96
N LEU A 220 -6.16 -7.77 -4.25
CA LEU A 220 -5.58 -6.43 -4.06
C LEU A 220 -6.24 -5.34 -4.94
N MET A 221 -6.65 -5.67 -6.16
CA MET A 221 -7.26 -4.69 -7.06
C MET A 221 -8.73 -4.45 -6.74
N GLU A 222 -9.44 -5.46 -6.24
CA GLU A 222 -10.76 -5.32 -5.65
C GLU A 222 -10.71 -4.46 -4.37
N ALA A 223 -9.73 -4.71 -3.49
CA ALA A 223 -9.50 -3.87 -2.32
C ALA A 223 -9.21 -2.41 -2.70
N TYR A 224 -8.33 -2.18 -3.69
CA TYR A 224 -8.07 -0.84 -4.24
C TYR A 224 -9.36 -0.16 -4.76
N SER A 225 -10.18 -0.90 -5.50
CA SER A 225 -11.45 -0.40 -6.05
C SER A 225 -12.47 -0.08 -4.95
N CYS A 226 -12.57 -0.91 -3.90
CA CYS A 226 -13.41 -0.66 -2.74
C CYS A 226 -12.95 0.57 -1.96
N LEU A 227 -11.63 0.75 -1.77
CA LEU A 227 -11.07 1.92 -1.10
C LEU A 227 -11.43 3.24 -1.80
N HIS A 228 -11.51 3.27 -3.13
CA HIS A 228 -11.99 4.44 -3.90
C HIS A 228 -13.42 4.88 -3.53
N ARG A 229 -14.19 4.04 -2.83
CA ARG A 229 -15.57 4.33 -2.43
C ARG A 229 -15.70 4.74 -0.96
N CYS A 230 -14.59 4.73 -0.23
CA CYS A 230 -14.53 5.11 1.17
C CYS A 230 -14.19 6.60 1.34
N GLN A 231 -14.61 7.21 2.45
CA GLN A 231 -14.39 8.64 2.71
C GLN A 231 -13.14 8.89 3.56
N LEU A 232 -12.70 7.90 4.33
CA LEU A 232 -11.53 7.94 5.18
C LEU A 232 -10.99 6.52 5.36
N PHE A 233 -9.68 6.36 5.31
CA PHE A 233 -8.99 5.14 5.73
C PHE A 233 -8.21 5.40 7.01
N ILE A 234 -8.31 4.47 7.96
CA ILE A 234 -7.45 4.41 9.15
C ILE A 234 -6.94 2.97 9.30
N GLY A 235 -5.62 2.80 9.44
CA GLY A 235 -5.06 1.47 9.59
C GLY A 235 -3.57 1.47 9.87
N ASN A 236 -3.05 0.30 10.23
CA ASN A 236 -1.64 0.13 10.56
C ASN A 236 -0.73 0.32 9.32
N ASP A 237 0.54 0.60 9.57
CA ASP A 237 1.63 0.56 8.59
C ASP A 237 1.68 -0.80 7.86
N SER A 238 1.07 -0.83 6.68
CA SER A 238 0.83 -2.04 5.90
C SER A 238 0.75 -1.74 4.40
N GLY A 239 0.79 -2.80 3.58
CA GLY A 239 0.54 -2.67 2.15
C GLY A 239 -0.83 -2.07 1.83
N LEU A 240 -1.84 -2.35 2.66
CA LEU A 240 -3.20 -1.83 2.51
C LEU A 240 -3.27 -0.31 2.76
N MET A 241 -2.51 0.21 3.74
CA MET A 241 -2.39 1.65 3.96
C MET A 241 -1.81 2.36 2.72
N HIS A 242 -0.76 1.81 2.10
CA HIS A 242 -0.23 2.36 0.86
C HIS A 242 -1.23 2.25 -0.30
N LEU A 243 -2.02 1.18 -0.32
CA LEU A 243 -3.09 1.00 -1.31
C LEU A 243 -4.16 2.07 -1.17
N ALA A 244 -4.57 2.40 0.06
CA ALA A 244 -5.51 3.48 0.36
C ALA A 244 -4.94 4.85 -0.01
N ALA A 245 -3.69 5.13 0.34
CA ALA A 245 -3.03 6.37 -0.07
C ALA A 245 -3.03 6.56 -1.60
N ALA A 246 -2.78 5.47 -2.35
CA ALA A 246 -2.76 5.48 -3.81
C ALA A 246 -4.14 5.68 -4.46
N THR A 247 -5.26 5.63 -3.72
CA THR A 247 -6.58 6.02 -4.25
C THR A 247 -6.80 7.53 -4.18
N GLY A 248 -6.04 8.24 -3.33
CA GLY A 248 -6.22 9.66 -3.05
C GLY A 248 -7.26 9.99 -1.97
N ILE A 249 -7.84 8.99 -1.31
CA ILE A 249 -8.71 9.22 -0.15
C ILE A 249 -7.89 9.72 1.05
N PRO A 250 -8.51 10.48 1.99
CA PRO A 250 -7.91 10.74 3.29
C PRO A 250 -7.43 9.45 3.94
N THR A 251 -6.12 9.37 4.24
CA THR A 251 -5.48 8.16 4.76
C THR A 251 -4.67 8.48 6.00
N LEU A 252 -5.07 7.93 7.14
CA LEU A 252 -4.33 8.02 8.40
C LEU A 252 -3.62 6.70 8.68
N GLY A 253 -2.29 6.72 8.62
CA GLY A 253 -1.44 5.59 8.95
C GLY A 253 -1.09 5.55 10.45
N LEU A 254 -1.28 4.40 11.09
CA LEU A 254 -0.91 4.17 12.49
C LEU A 254 0.46 3.47 12.55
N PHE A 255 1.41 4.10 13.23
CA PHE A 255 2.79 3.64 13.30
C PHE A 255 3.22 3.34 14.73
N GLY A 256 3.99 2.26 14.90
CA GLY A 256 4.73 1.99 16.12
C GLY A 256 6.21 1.80 15.81
N PRO A 257 6.68 0.55 15.70
CA PRO A 257 8.09 0.25 15.53
C PRO A 257 8.53 0.31 14.06
N THR A 258 7.98 1.22 13.25
CA THR A 258 8.49 1.48 11.89
C THR A 258 8.88 2.96 11.76
N PRO A 259 10.06 3.28 11.19
CA PRO A 259 10.41 4.66 10.88
C PRO A 259 9.43 5.26 9.85
N LYS A 260 8.56 6.17 10.30
CA LYS A 260 7.54 6.82 9.46
C LYS A 260 8.15 7.68 8.34
N GLU A 261 9.36 8.17 8.54
CA GLU A 261 10.11 8.96 7.55
C GLU A 261 10.39 8.16 6.27
N LEU A 262 10.42 6.83 6.39
CA LEU A 262 10.70 5.92 5.28
C LEU A 262 9.43 5.44 4.55
N TYR A 263 8.32 5.26 5.28
CA TYR A 263 7.13 4.54 4.78
C TYR A 263 5.79 5.21 5.13
N ALA A 264 5.77 6.50 5.50
CA ALA A 264 4.50 7.21 5.64
C ALA A 264 3.62 7.05 4.37
N PRO A 265 2.28 6.99 4.50
CA PRO A 265 1.39 7.02 3.35
C PRO A 265 1.68 8.26 2.51
N TRP A 266 1.80 8.06 1.20
CA TRP A 266 2.25 9.10 0.27
C TRP A 266 1.07 9.84 -0.36
N GLY A 267 1.01 11.16 -0.16
CA GLY A 267 0.03 12.03 -0.78
C GLY A 267 -0.39 13.19 0.12
N ASP A 268 -0.99 14.22 -0.44
CA ASP A 268 -1.33 15.46 0.30
C ASP A 268 -2.41 15.22 1.36
N ARG A 269 -3.29 14.23 1.12
CA ARG A 269 -4.36 13.78 2.01
C ARG A 269 -3.94 12.62 2.91
N CYS A 270 -2.63 12.44 3.13
CA CYS A 270 -2.10 11.39 3.98
C CYS A 270 -1.49 11.98 5.25
N ARG A 271 -1.73 11.35 6.41
CA ARG A 271 -1.11 11.72 7.69
C ARG A 271 -0.66 10.46 8.43
N VAL A 272 0.24 10.66 9.39
CA VAL A 272 0.72 9.62 10.29
C VAL A 272 0.48 10.06 11.72
N VAL A 273 0.02 9.13 12.54
CA VAL A 273 0.11 9.21 13.99
C VAL A 273 0.92 8.02 14.48
N SER A 274 1.85 8.26 15.40
CA SER A 274 2.80 7.25 15.86
C SER A 274 2.80 7.15 17.37
N THR A 275 3.27 6.02 17.89
CA THR A 275 3.63 5.84 19.31
C THR A 275 4.49 7.00 19.81
N THR A 276 4.36 7.30 21.11
CA THR A 276 5.20 8.32 21.77
C THR A 276 6.58 7.79 22.12
N VAL A 277 6.74 6.46 22.19
CA VAL A 277 8.03 5.80 22.41
C VAL A 277 8.88 5.86 21.12
N PRO A 278 10.12 6.38 21.17
CA PRO A 278 11.02 6.42 20.03
C PRO A 278 11.38 5.02 19.50
N PHE A 279 11.55 4.88 18.18
CA PHE A 279 11.92 3.61 17.54
C PHE A 279 13.18 2.96 18.13
N ALA A 280 14.17 3.75 18.55
CA ALA A 280 15.41 3.24 19.14
C ALA A 280 15.22 2.58 20.52
N GLU A 281 14.10 2.88 21.18
CA GLU A 281 13.81 2.47 22.57
C GLU A 281 12.62 1.52 22.65
N ILE A 282 11.83 1.38 21.58
CA ILE A 282 10.57 0.63 21.57
C ILE A 282 10.77 -0.90 21.59
N PHE A 283 11.95 -1.38 21.20
CA PHE A 283 12.22 -2.81 21.15
C PHE A 283 12.75 -3.30 22.51
N PRO A 284 12.03 -4.22 23.18
CA PRO A 284 12.57 -4.88 24.36
C PRO A 284 13.78 -5.74 23.99
N LYS A 285 14.64 -6.05 24.98
CA LYS A 285 15.87 -6.83 24.75
C LYS A 285 15.59 -8.21 24.14
N ASP A 286 14.48 -8.85 24.50
CA ASP A 286 14.08 -10.19 24.04
C ASP A 286 13.04 -10.13 22.91
N PHE A 287 13.05 -9.07 22.10
CA PHE A 287 12.07 -8.89 21.02
C PHE A 287 12.16 -10.00 19.96
N ASP A 288 11.02 -10.60 19.66
CA ASP A 288 10.86 -11.60 18.62
C ASP A 288 9.80 -11.14 17.60
N HIS A 289 10.15 -11.16 16.32
CA HIS A 289 9.30 -10.66 15.23
C HIS A 289 8.00 -11.47 15.03
N VAL A 290 7.90 -12.66 15.61
CA VAL A 290 6.75 -13.58 15.50
C VAL A 290 5.95 -13.61 16.80
N ALA A 291 6.63 -13.69 17.94
CA ALA A 291 6.00 -13.96 19.23
C ALA A 291 5.68 -12.71 20.06
N SER A 292 6.36 -11.58 19.83
CA SER A 292 6.14 -10.37 20.64
C SER A 292 4.76 -9.75 20.41
N ASP A 293 4.19 -9.20 21.49
CA ASP A 293 2.89 -8.50 21.45
C ASP A 293 3.01 -7.13 20.75
N SER A 294 1.89 -6.43 20.61
CA SER A 294 1.85 -5.08 20.04
C SER A 294 2.82 -4.13 20.76
N LEU A 295 3.57 -3.35 19.99
CA LEU A 295 4.39 -2.25 20.50
C LEU A 295 3.68 -0.91 20.32
N MET A 296 2.37 -0.90 20.06
CA MET A 296 1.61 0.31 19.77
C MET A 296 0.80 0.84 20.95
N ASP A 297 0.98 0.31 22.15
CA ASP A 297 0.15 0.62 23.32
C ASP A 297 0.24 2.07 23.80
N SER A 298 1.34 2.75 23.49
CA SER A 298 1.49 4.18 23.80
C SER A 298 0.74 5.11 22.82
N LEU A 299 0.20 4.57 21.72
CA LEU A 299 -0.66 5.30 20.81
C LEU A 299 -2.12 5.24 21.31
N SER A 300 -2.59 6.31 21.94
CA SER A 300 -3.94 6.37 22.51
C SER A 300 -5.03 6.59 21.45
N VAL A 301 -6.26 6.19 21.78
CA VAL A 301 -7.45 6.47 20.94
C VAL A 301 -7.64 7.97 20.72
N ASP A 302 -7.44 8.79 21.76
CA ASP A 302 -7.58 10.25 21.69
C ASP A 302 -6.59 10.88 20.69
N ALA A 303 -5.35 10.40 20.65
CA ALA A 303 -4.34 10.87 19.72
C ALA A 303 -4.73 10.54 18.26
N VAL A 304 -5.24 9.33 18.04
CA VAL A 304 -5.70 8.90 16.72
C VAL A 304 -6.96 9.66 16.30
N GLU A 305 -7.93 9.85 17.20
CA GLU A 305 -9.15 10.62 16.95
C GLU A 305 -8.81 12.07 16.58
N THR A 306 -7.93 12.72 17.36
CA THR A 306 -7.50 14.09 17.10
C THR A 306 -6.85 14.21 15.72
N ALA A 307 -5.96 13.28 15.36
CA ALA A 307 -5.31 13.27 14.06
C ALA A 307 -6.31 12.99 12.92
N ALA A 308 -7.30 12.12 13.14
CA ALA A 308 -8.37 11.85 12.17
C ALA A 308 -9.23 13.09 11.92
N ARG A 309 -9.60 13.83 12.98
CA ARG A 309 -10.34 15.10 12.87
C ARG A 309 -9.55 16.15 12.10
N GLN A 310 -8.28 16.36 12.44
CA GLN A 310 -7.41 17.29 11.71
C GLN A 310 -7.26 16.95 10.23
N LEU A 311 -7.08 15.66 9.91
CA LEU A 311 -7.02 15.19 8.53
C LEU A 311 -8.35 15.41 7.81
N TRP A 312 -9.47 15.18 8.49
CA TRP A 312 -10.80 15.36 7.95
C TRP A 312 -11.10 16.83 7.63
N ASP A 313 -10.77 17.75 8.52
CA ASP A 313 -11.01 19.19 8.32
C ASP A 313 -10.12 19.77 7.21
N ALA A 314 -8.86 19.31 7.13
CA ALA A 314 -7.93 19.76 6.09
C ALA A 314 -8.36 19.36 4.66
N ARG A 315 -9.20 18.33 4.51
CA ARG A 315 -9.67 17.91 3.17
C ARG A 315 -10.68 18.89 2.57
N GLU A 316 -11.46 19.57 3.42
CA GLU A 316 -12.53 20.49 2.98
C GLU A 316 -11.94 21.83 2.54
N GLN A 317 -10.77 22.18 3.05
CA GLN A 317 -10.02 23.38 2.65
C GLN A 317 -9.30 23.22 1.30
N ALA A 318 -9.16 22.00 0.81
CA ALA A 318 -8.45 21.65 -0.42
C ALA A 318 -9.38 21.18 -1.56
N ALA A 319 -10.70 21.29 -1.38
CA ALA A 319 -11.74 20.96 -2.36
C ALA A 319 -12.37 22.25 -2.90
#